data_AF-A0A7Y0QP40-F1
#
_entry.id   AF-A0A7Y0QP40-F1
#
_cell.length_a   1.000
_cell.length_b   1.000
_cell.length_c   1.000
_cell.angle_alpha   90.00
_cell.angle_beta   90.00
_cell.angle_gamma   90.00
#
_symmetry.space_group_name_H-M   'P 1'
#
loop_
_entity.id
_entity.type
_entity.pdbx_description
1 polymer ?
#
loop_
_entity_poly.entity_id
_entity_poly.type
_entity_poly.pdbx_seq_one_letter_code
_entity_poly.pdbx_strand_id
1 'polypeptide(L)'
;MAANRPIGFWLRLVDGLINEQFDATVEEHGVTRRQWQIMNVLAEAPATAAELNESLKPFFSQTAEESSAEHLDELLESNWITDDDGKYSLTELGRNSLTLLGDVVDRNRKQVTEGVTDQEYEATLDVLQRMARNLGWEG
;
A
#
# COMPACT_ATOMS: atom_id res chain seq x y z
N MET A 1 -1.19 27.72 -14.62
CA MET A 1 -0.37 28.64 -13.80
C MET A 1 0.01 27.93 -12.50
N ALA A 2 1.16 27.25 -12.48
CA ALA A 2 1.70 26.55 -11.31
C ALA A 2 2.48 27.48 -10.35
N ALA A 3 2.86 28.67 -10.82
CA ALA A 3 3.88 29.53 -10.23
C ALA A 3 3.56 30.19 -8.87
N ASN A 4 2.44 29.86 -8.23
CA ASN A 4 2.06 30.45 -6.93
C ASN A 4 1.40 29.47 -5.95
N ARG A 5 1.55 28.15 -6.18
CA ARG A 5 1.01 27.14 -5.25
C ARG A 5 2.04 26.86 -4.14
N PRO A 6 1.66 26.92 -2.85
CA PRO A 6 2.56 26.59 -1.75
C PRO A 6 2.94 25.11 -1.77
N ILE A 7 4.06 24.74 -1.15
CA ILE A 7 4.53 23.34 -1.10
C ILE A 7 3.46 22.37 -0.57
N GLY A 8 2.67 22.79 0.44
CA GLY A 8 1.60 21.96 1.01
C GLY A 8 0.50 21.58 -0.01
N PHE A 9 0.27 22.39 -1.04
CA PHE A 9 -0.63 22.03 -2.13
C PHE A 9 -0.08 20.86 -2.94
N TRP A 10 1.20 20.93 -3.33
CA TRP A 10 1.84 19.89 -4.14
C TRP A 10 1.98 18.58 -3.38
N LEU A 11 2.36 18.64 -2.10
CA LEU A 11 2.44 17.45 -1.25
C LEU A 11 1.09 16.73 -1.18
N ARG A 12 0.00 17.46 -0.94
CA ARG A 12 -1.35 16.88 -0.89
C ARG A 12 -1.81 16.35 -2.25
N LEU A 13 -1.51 17.08 -3.32
CA LEU A 13 -1.92 16.68 -4.67
C LEU A 13 -1.21 15.39 -5.10
N VAL A 14 0.11 15.33 -4.93
CA VAL A 14 0.91 14.16 -5.30
C VAL A 14 0.55 12.96 -4.42
N ASP A 15 0.41 13.15 -3.11
CA ASP A 15 -0.07 12.10 -2.19
C ASP A 15 -1.45 11.56 -2.60
N GLY A 16 -2.41 12.45 -2.89
CA GLY A 16 -3.74 12.05 -3.38
C GLY A 16 -3.69 11.26 -4.68
N LEU A 17 -2.95 11.74 -5.69
CA LEU A 17 -2.82 11.07 -6.99
C LEU A 17 -2.14 9.70 -6.88
N ILE A 18 -1.11 9.57 -6.03
CA ILE A 18 -0.45 8.29 -5.77
C ILE A 18 -1.45 7.31 -5.14
N ASN A 19 -2.23 7.76 -4.16
CA ASN A 19 -3.22 6.92 -3.50
C ASN A 19 -4.34 6.49 -4.47
N GLU A 20 -4.91 7.42 -5.23
CA GLU A 20 -5.95 7.14 -6.23
C GLU A 20 -5.45 6.17 -7.30
N GLN A 21 -4.24 6.37 -7.81
CA GLN A 21 -3.65 5.47 -8.80
C GLN A 21 -3.44 4.06 -8.22
N PHE A 22 -2.95 3.97 -6.98
CA PHE A 22 -2.76 2.70 -6.31
C PHE A 22 -4.09 1.96 -6.13
N ASP A 23 -5.12 2.64 -5.64
CA ASP A 23 -6.45 2.06 -5.41
C ASP A 23 -7.07 1.55 -6.71
N ALA A 24 -7.03 2.37 -7.77
CA ALA A 24 -7.49 1.96 -9.09
C ALA A 24 -6.74 0.72 -9.62
N THR A 25 -5.44 0.63 -9.35
CA THR A 25 -4.59 -0.49 -9.80
C THR A 25 -4.99 -1.80 -9.13
N VAL A 26 -5.16 -1.80 -7.80
CA VAL A 26 -5.50 -3.01 -7.05
C VAL A 26 -6.95 -3.45 -7.34
N GLU A 27 -7.88 -2.49 -7.44
CA GLU A 27 -9.28 -2.77 -7.76
C GLU A 27 -9.46 -3.36 -9.15
N GLU A 28 -8.72 -2.88 -10.16
CA GLU A 28 -8.73 -3.47 -11.52
C GLU A 28 -8.36 -4.96 -11.50
N HIS A 29 -7.56 -5.38 -10.53
CA HIS A 29 -7.14 -6.77 -10.38
C HIS A 29 -7.98 -7.55 -9.35
N GLY A 30 -9.10 -6.98 -8.90
CA GLY A 30 -10.09 -7.68 -8.08
C GLY A 30 -9.77 -7.73 -6.59
N VAL A 31 -8.88 -6.86 -6.09
CA VAL A 31 -8.67 -6.71 -4.64
C VAL A 31 -8.67 -5.27 -4.18
N THR A 32 -9.09 -5.07 -2.96
CA THR A 32 -8.96 -3.79 -2.27
C THR A 32 -7.52 -3.57 -1.80
N ARG A 33 -7.17 -2.32 -1.47
CA ARG A 33 -5.91 -1.98 -0.79
C ARG A 33 -5.72 -2.82 0.48
N ARG A 34 -6.82 -3.06 1.21
CA ARG A 34 -6.82 -3.82 2.46
C ARG A 34 -6.46 -5.27 2.24
N GLN A 35 -7.08 -5.90 1.25
CA GLN A 35 -6.78 -7.28 0.85
C GLN A 35 -5.34 -7.43 0.38
N TRP A 36 -4.86 -6.49 -0.44
CA TRP A 36 -3.47 -6.48 -0.88
C TRP A 36 -2.49 -6.39 0.30
N GLN A 37 -2.75 -5.55 1.29
CA GLN A 37 -1.94 -5.47 2.51
C GLN A 37 -1.94 -6.78 3.31
N ILE A 38 -3.11 -7.42 3.48
CA ILE A 38 -3.22 -8.73 4.13
C ILE A 38 -2.37 -9.77 3.38
N MET A 39 -2.48 -9.81 2.05
CA MET A 39 -1.70 -10.73 1.22
C MET A 39 -0.19 -10.51 1.35
N ASN A 40 0.30 -9.26 1.44
CA ASN A 40 1.72 -8.99 1.66
C ASN A 40 2.21 -9.53 3.01
N VAL A 41 1.42 -9.39 4.08
CA VAL A 41 1.78 -9.99 5.38
C VAL A 41 1.81 -11.53 5.27
N LEU A 42 0.83 -12.12 4.60
CA LEU A 42 0.76 -13.57 4.38
C LEU A 42 1.82 -14.11 3.42
N ALA A 43 2.43 -13.26 2.59
CA ALA A 43 3.54 -13.62 1.72
C ALA A 43 4.80 -13.97 2.52
N GLU A 44 5.04 -13.24 3.61
CA GLU A 44 6.14 -13.45 4.55
C GLU A 44 5.95 -14.71 5.39
N ALA A 45 4.77 -14.86 6.01
CA ALA A 45 4.44 -16.04 6.80
C ALA A 45 2.92 -16.20 6.99
N PRO A 46 2.43 -17.44 7.19
CA PRO A 46 1.06 -17.66 7.62
C PRO A 46 0.74 -16.89 8.91
N ALA A 47 -0.46 -16.33 9.01
CA ALA A 47 -0.89 -15.48 10.12
C ALA A 47 -2.36 -15.69 10.48
N THR A 48 -2.70 -15.47 11.74
CA THR A 48 -4.08 -15.43 12.23
C THR A 48 -4.70 -14.05 11.97
N ALA A 49 -6.02 -13.94 12.02
CA ALA A 49 -6.69 -12.64 11.89
C ALA A 49 -6.22 -11.61 12.94
N ALA A 50 -5.89 -12.04 14.16
CA ALA A 50 -5.37 -11.18 15.21
C ALA A 50 -3.96 -10.65 14.88
N GLU A 51 -3.07 -11.53 14.41
CA GLU A 51 -1.72 -11.15 13.97
C GLU A 51 -1.80 -10.19 12.77
N LEU A 52 -2.67 -10.45 11.79
CA LEU A 52 -2.90 -9.56 10.64
C LEU A 52 -3.40 -8.17 11.08
N ASN A 53 -4.36 -8.12 12.00
CA ASN A 53 -4.84 -6.87 12.57
C ASN A 53 -3.70 -6.10 13.25
N GLU A 54 -2.86 -6.78 14.03
CA GLU A 54 -1.74 -6.18 14.74
C GLU A 54 -0.65 -5.65 13.79
N SER A 55 -0.21 -6.47 12.84
CA SER A 55 0.80 -6.08 11.84
C SER A 55 0.37 -4.90 11.00
N LEU A 56 -0.94 -4.75 10.77
CA LEU A 56 -1.48 -3.72 9.90
C LEU A 56 -1.86 -2.43 10.64
N LYS A 57 -1.86 -2.41 11.99
CA LYS A 57 -2.07 -1.20 12.83
C LYS A 57 -1.36 0.06 12.30
N PRO A 58 -0.08 0.03 11.88
CA PRO A 58 0.62 1.23 11.44
C PRO A 58 0.08 1.85 10.14
N PHE A 59 -0.62 1.08 9.31
CA PHE A 59 -1.16 1.53 8.03
C PHE A 59 -2.58 2.12 8.13
N PHE A 60 -3.17 2.12 9.33
CA PHE A 60 -4.53 2.58 9.54
C PHE A 60 -4.60 3.95 10.20
N SER A 61 -5.27 4.89 9.53
CA SER A 61 -5.85 6.05 10.20
C SER A 61 -7.09 5.61 10.98
N GLN A 62 -7.32 6.21 12.17
CA GLN A 62 -8.35 5.88 13.18
C GLN A 62 -9.83 5.93 12.71
N THR A 63 -10.13 5.88 11.42
CA THR A 63 -11.44 6.25 10.85
C THR A 63 -12.13 5.15 10.05
N ALA A 64 -11.49 4.00 9.79
CA ALA A 64 -12.14 2.87 9.14
C ALA A 64 -11.91 1.59 9.93
N GLU A 65 -12.86 1.27 10.81
CA GLU A 65 -13.02 -0.05 11.45
C GLU A 65 -13.58 -1.06 10.44
N GLU A 66 -12.97 -1.20 9.26
CA GLU A 66 -13.26 -2.36 8.43
C GLU A 66 -12.57 -3.58 9.04
N SER A 67 -13.39 -4.52 9.53
CA SER A 67 -12.89 -5.74 10.14
C SER A 67 -12.10 -6.55 9.12
N SER A 68 -10.88 -6.96 9.47
CA SER A 68 -10.12 -7.88 8.62
C SER A 68 -10.85 -9.20 8.34
N ALA A 69 -11.89 -9.54 9.12
CA ALA A 69 -12.69 -10.73 8.87
C ALA A 69 -13.42 -10.67 7.52
N GLU A 70 -14.05 -9.55 7.18
CA GLU A 70 -14.78 -9.40 5.90
C GLU A 70 -13.83 -9.52 4.70
N HIS A 71 -12.65 -8.91 4.81
CA HIS A 71 -11.61 -8.99 3.77
C HIS A 71 -11.00 -10.40 3.63
N LEU A 72 -10.94 -11.18 4.71
CA LEU A 72 -10.45 -12.56 4.69
C LEU A 72 -11.46 -13.49 4.02
N ASP A 73 -12.75 -13.31 4.29
CA ASP A 73 -13.82 -14.11 3.67
C ASP A 73 -13.80 -13.95 2.13
N GLU A 74 -13.70 -12.73 1.62
CA GLU A 74 -13.61 -12.48 0.17
C GLU A 74 -12.35 -13.10 -0.48
N LEU A 75 -11.21 -13.08 0.23
CA LEU A 75 -9.97 -13.70 -0.24
C LEU A 75 -10.03 -15.23 -0.23
N LEU A 76 -10.76 -15.82 0.73
CA LEU A 76 -11.05 -17.25 0.78
C LEU A 76 -11.97 -17.67 -0.36
N GLU A 77 -13.07 -16.93 -0.57
CA GLU A 77 -14.02 -17.17 -1.68
C GLU A 77 -13.34 -17.10 -3.04
N SER A 78 -12.35 -16.21 -3.19
CA SER A 78 -11.54 -16.06 -4.40
C SER A 78 -10.41 -17.10 -4.54
N ASN A 79 -10.22 -17.98 -3.54
CA ASN A 79 -9.13 -18.97 -3.45
C ASN A 79 -7.72 -18.35 -3.50
N TRP A 80 -7.58 -17.11 -3.02
CA TRP A 80 -6.27 -16.43 -2.94
C TRP A 80 -5.54 -16.74 -1.63
N ILE A 81 -6.31 -17.02 -0.58
CA ILE A 81 -5.79 -17.55 0.68
C ILE A 81 -6.47 -18.87 1.01
N THR A 82 -5.88 -19.63 1.92
CA THR A 82 -6.46 -20.81 2.55
C THR A 82 -6.39 -20.66 4.06
N ASP A 83 -7.31 -21.31 4.75
CA ASP A 83 -7.40 -21.33 6.22
C ASP A 83 -7.10 -22.75 6.73
N ASP A 84 -6.15 -22.84 7.66
CA ASP A 84 -5.82 -24.03 8.44
C ASP A 84 -6.07 -23.74 9.92
N ASP A 85 -7.28 -24.05 10.40
CA ASP A 85 -7.72 -23.85 11.79
C ASP A 85 -7.50 -22.41 12.34
N GLY A 86 -7.88 -21.41 11.54
CA GLY A 86 -7.71 -19.98 11.84
C GLY A 86 -6.34 -19.41 11.49
N LYS A 87 -5.45 -20.22 10.87
CA LYS A 87 -4.16 -19.80 10.35
C LYS A 87 -4.24 -19.64 8.83
N TYR A 88 -4.23 -18.40 8.37
CA TYR A 88 -4.33 -18.07 6.96
C TYR A 88 -2.96 -18.15 6.28
N SER A 89 -2.95 -18.58 5.02
CA SER A 89 -1.76 -18.54 4.16
C SER A 89 -2.13 -18.29 2.70
N LEU A 90 -1.23 -17.72 1.92
CA LEU A 90 -1.46 -17.56 0.47
C LEU A 90 -1.48 -18.93 -0.23
N THR A 91 -2.46 -19.12 -1.11
CA THR A 91 -2.44 -20.20 -2.08
C THR A 91 -1.41 -19.91 -3.18
N GLU A 92 -1.13 -20.88 -4.06
CA GLU A 92 -0.31 -20.65 -5.25
C GLU A 92 -0.92 -19.57 -6.16
N LEU A 93 -2.26 -19.58 -6.33
CA LEU A 93 -2.98 -18.56 -7.07
C LEU A 93 -2.78 -17.17 -6.44
N GLY A 94 -2.96 -17.06 -5.11
CA GLY A 94 -2.77 -15.80 -4.40
C GLY A 94 -1.33 -15.26 -4.50
N ARG A 95 -0.31 -16.14 -4.44
CA ARG A 95 1.10 -15.73 -4.62
C ARG A 95 1.39 -15.21 -6.02
N ASN A 96 0.86 -15.88 -7.04
CA ASN A 96 1.02 -15.45 -8.43
C ASN A 96 0.31 -14.11 -8.67
N SER A 97 -0.93 -13.97 -8.20
CA SER A 97 -1.67 -12.71 -8.27
C SER A 97 -0.92 -11.58 -7.56
N LEU A 98 -0.46 -11.79 -6.32
CA LEU A 98 0.28 -10.79 -5.56
C LEU A 98 1.54 -10.31 -6.30
N THR A 99 2.28 -11.26 -6.91
CA THR A 99 3.47 -10.96 -7.71
C THR A 99 3.13 -10.08 -8.91
N LEU A 100 2.10 -10.46 -9.68
CA LEU A 100 1.65 -9.69 -10.84
C LEU A 100 1.17 -8.29 -10.46
N LEU A 101 0.40 -8.16 -9.36
CA LEU A 101 -0.01 -6.85 -8.85
C LEU A 101 1.19 -6.03 -8.40
N GLY A 102 2.17 -6.64 -7.73
CA GLY A 102 3.42 -5.99 -7.34
C GLY A 102 4.14 -5.35 -8.53
N ASP A 103 4.28 -6.10 -9.63
CA ASP A 103 4.89 -5.61 -10.86
C ASP A 103 4.10 -4.44 -11.50
N VAL A 104 2.77 -4.43 -11.39
CA VAL A 104 1.94 -3.31 -11.88
C VAL A 104 2.11 -2.09 -10.98
N VAL A 105 2.04 -2.26 -9.66
CA VAL A 105 2.24 -1.19 -8.68
C VAL A 105 3.62 -0.56 -8.84
N ASP A 106 4.68 -1.37 -9.00
CA ASP A 106 6.05 -0.88 -9.19
C ASP A 106 6.21 -0.12 -10.50
N ARG A 107 5.54 -0.56 -11.58
CA ARG A 107 5.50 0.19 -12.85
C ARG A 107 4.79 1.53 -12.69
N ASN A 108 3.65 1.57 -11.99
CA ASN A 108 2.91 2.80 -11.74
C ASN A 108 3.71 3.76 -10.84
N ARG A 109 4.44 3.25 -9.85
CA ARG A 109 5.38 4.05 -9.06
C ARG A 109 6.49 4.67 -9.90
N LYS A 110 6.99 3.98 -10.92
CA LYS A 110 7.98 4.55 -11.86
C LYS A 110 7.42 5.70 -12.68
N GLN A 111 6.11 5.75 -12.93
CA GLN A 111 5.49 6.88 -13.63
C GLN A 111 5.58 8.18 -12.82
N VAL A 112 5.57 8.09 -11.49
CA VAL A 112 5.71 9.26 -10.59
C VAL A 112 7.05 9.98 -10.81
N THR A 113 8.09 9.23 -11.21
CA THR A 113 9.43 9.77 -11.45
C THR A 113 9.77 9.91 -12.94
N GLU A 114 8.81 9.75 -13.85
CA GLU A 114 9.05 9.98 -15.28
C GLU A 114 9.47 11.44 -15.52
N GLY A 115 10.65 11.60 -16.14
CA GLY A 115 11.25 12.92 -16.37
C GLY A 115 11.91 13.56 -15.15
N VAL A 116 11.99 12.85 -14.02
CA VAL A 116 12.76 13.24 -12.82
C VAL A 116 14.07 12.44 -12.81
N THR A 117 15.19 13.14 -12.73
CA THR A 117 16.51 12.47 -12.60
C THR A 117 16.69 11.88 -11.21
N ASP A 118 17.55 10.86 -11.08
CA ASP A 118 17.88 10.26 -9.77
C ASP A 118 18.36 11.32 -8.78
N GLN A 119 19.16 12.28 -9.25
CA GLN A 119 19.66 13.39 -8.42
C GLN A 119 18.54 14.31 -7.92
N GLU A 120 17.57 14.65 -8.77
CA GLU A 120 16.41 15.48 -8.36
C GLU A 120 15.50 14.73 -7.38
N TYR A 121 15.34 13.42 -7.60
CA TYR A 121 14.57 12.57 -6.71
C TYR A 121 15.22 12.47 -5.32
N GLU A 122 16.52 12.17 -5.26
CA GLU A 122 17.29 12.13 -4.01
C GLU A 122 17.27 13.48 -3.29
N ALA A 123 17.44 14.60 -4.01
CA ALA A 123 17.36 15.93 -3.43
C ALA A 123 15.97 16.24 -2.87
N THR A 124 14.91 15.79 -3.54
CA THR A 124 13.54 15.92 -3.05
C THR A 124 13.35 15.14 -1.76
N LEU A 125 13.81 13.88 -1.70
CA LEU A 125 13.75 13.06 -0.49
C LEU A 125 14.52 13.70 0.68
N ASP A 126 15.73 14.21 0.46
CA ASP A 126 16.50 14.91 1.50
C ASP A 126 15.70 16.10 2.08
N VAL A 127 15.15 16.94 1.20
CA VAL A 127 14.37 18.11 1.60
C VAL A 127 13.14 17.69 2.41
N LEU A 128 12.39 16.67 1.97
CA LEU A 128 11.21 16.17 2.68
C LEU A 128 11.57 15.56 4.04
N GLN A 129 12.63 14.76 4.12
CA GLN A 129 13.10 14.19 5.39
C GLN A 129 13.49 15.27 6.39
N ARG A 130 14.18 16.32 5.93
CA ARG A 130 14.54 17.47 6.78
C ARG A 130 13.30 18.23 7.24
N MET A 131 12.32 18.42 6.37
CA MET A 131 11.02 19.01 6.75
C MET A 131 10.31 18.15 7.80
N ALA A 132 10.26 16.83 7.62
CA ALA A 132 9.66 15.91 8.59
C ALA A 132 10.38 15.96 9.95
N ARG A 133 11.72 15.99 9.96
CA ARG A 133 12.52 16.18 11.20
C ARG A 133 12.24 17.51 11.88
N ASN A 134 12.13 18.61 11.12
CA ASN A 134 11.75 19.92 11.66
C ASN A 134 10.34 19.92 12.29
N LEU A 135 9.47 19.00 11.85
CA LEU A 135 8.12 18.80 12.37
C LEU A 135 8.03 17.73 13.48
N GLY A 136 9.16 17.14 13.90
CA GLY A 136 9.24 16.21 15.03
C GLY A 136 9.26 14.72 14.67
N TRP A 137 9.46 14.34 13.40
CA TRP A 137 9.74 12.94 13.05
C TRP A 137 11.19 12.57 13.39
N GLU A 138 11.40 11.49 14.15
CA GLU A 138 12.72 11.13 14.70
C GLU A 138 13.53 10.14 13.84
N GLY A 139 12.93 9.53 12.81
CA GLY A 139 13.59 8.54 11.95
C GLY A 139 13.18 7.12 12.29
#